data_AF-A0A1S1X2Z5-F1
#
_entry.id   AF-A0A1S1X2Z5-F1
#
_cell.length_a   1.000
_cell.length_b   1.000
_cell.length_c   1.000
_cell.angle_alpha   90.00
_cell.angle_beta   90.00
_cell.angle_gamma   90.00
#
_symmetry.space_group_name_H-M   'P 1'
#
loop_
_entity.id
_entity.type
_entity.pdbx_description
1 polymer ?
#
loop_
_entity_poly.entity_id
_entity_poly.type
_entity_poly.pdbx_seq_one_letter_code
_entity_poly.pdbx_strand_id
1 'polypeptide(L)'
;MFELEPGAHNALQLATSSVMAGDVARGKTWLMKFDQLNHASREVPCASAYVNFISALAQAGHARETLPYLAWLRELHRQLKITDDMFLHQRGVPFFHVFLENSWPLLRQCLDDKQLLDWHEAMLADLDEGGCAEVRAWLAQQLPAPAANDEAFKESP
;
A
#
# COMPACT_ATOMS: atom_id res chain seq x y z
N MET A 1 3.67 -25.81 14.51
CA MET A 1 3.26 -25.48 13.12
C MET A 1 4.50 -25.28 12.25
N PHE A 2 5.30 -24.23 12.42
CA PHE A 2 6.53 -24.05 11.63
C PHE A 2 7.63 -25.11 11.89
N GLU A 3 7.77 -25.61 13.12
CA GLU A 3 8.73 -26.69 13.43
C GLU A 3 8.39 -28.02 12.78
N LEU A 4 7.12 -28.22 12.42
CA LEU A 4 6.63 -29.44 11.77
C LEU A 4 6.74 -29.34 10.25
N GLU A 5 6.55 -28.14 9.70
CA GLU A 5 6.66 -27.85 8.28
C GLU A 5 7.26 -26.45 8.07
N PRO A 6 8.60 -26.32 8.04
CA PRO A 6 9.25 -25.05 7.80
C PRO A 6 9.03 -24.62 6.35
N GLY A 7 8.43 -23.44 6.14
CA GLY A 7 8.17 -22.94 4.78
C GLY A 7 7.80 -21.47 4.77
N ALA A 8 7.90 -20.83 3.59
CA ALA A 8 7.58 -19.43 3.42
C ALA A 8 6.11 -19.16 3.82
N HIS A 9 5.19 -19.99 3.34
CA HIS A 9 3.78 -19.89 3.70
C HIS A 9 3.55 -19.90 5.23
N ASN A 10 4.15 -20.86 5.93
CA ASN A 10 3.97 -21.00 7.39
C ASN A 10 4.63 -19.86 8.17
N ALA A 11 5.76 -19.32 7.69
CA ALA A 11 6.34 -18.11 8.27
C ALA A 11 5.40 -16.90 8.10
N LEU A 12 4.76 -16.74 6.93
CA LEU A 12 3.80 -15.68 6.69
C LEU A 12 2.55 -15.80 7.58
N GLN A 13 2.02 -17.01 7.77
CA GLN A 13 0.89 -17.25 8.68
C GLN A 13 1.23 -16.89 10.13
N LEU A 14 2.46 -17.18 10.58
CA LEU A 14 2.93 -16.77 11.89
C LEU A 14 3.12 -15.25 11.98
N ALA A 15 3.54 -14.60 10.89
CA ALA A 15 3.67 -13.15 10.84
C ALA A 15 2.31 -12.46 11.04
N THR A 16 1.31 -12.82 10.24
CA THR A 16 -0.04 -12.23 10.30
C THR A 16 -0.73 -12.55 11.63
N SER A 17 -0.67 -13.80 12.09
CA SER A 17 -1.30 -14.22 13.35
C SER A 17 -0.68 -13.52 14.57
N SER A 18 0.64 -13.30 14.58
CA SER A 18 1.31 -12.58 15.68
C SER A 18 0.84 -11.13 15.77
N VAL A 19 0.74 -10.45 14.62
CA VAL A 19 0.21 -9.07 14.55
C VAL A 19 -1.25 -9.02 15.01
N MET A 20 -2.09 -9.95 14.55
CA MET A 20 -3.50 -9.99 14.96
C MET A 20 -3.67 -10.26 16.46
N ALA A 21 -2.69 -10.92 17.09
CA ALA A 21 -2.61 -11.09 18.54
C ALA A 21 -2.00 -9.87 19.28
N GLY A 22 -1.66 -8.78 18.57
CA GLY A 22 -1.07 -7.56 19.11
C GLY A 22 0.46 -7.56 19.24
N ASP A 23 1.13 -8.65 18.84
CA ASP A 23 2.59 -8.75 18.88
C ASP A 23 3.21 -8.38 17.52
N VAL A 24 3.25 -7.08 17.26
CA VAL A 24 3.79 -6.52 16.01
C VAL A 24 5.27 -6.88 15.82
N ALA A 25 6.08 -6.81 16.87
CA ALA A 25 7.51 -7.07 16.78
C ALA A 25 7.80 -8.51 16.35
N ARG A 26 7.08 -9.47 16.92
CA ARG A 26 7.16 -10.87 16.51
C ARG A 26 6.63 -11.07 15.09
N GLY A 27 5.55 -10.39 14.73
CA GLY A 27 5.02 -10.37 13.37
C GLY A 27 6.07 -9.98 12.32
N LYS A 28 6.78 -8.87 12.56
CA LYS A 28 7.87 -8.39 11.69
C LYS A 28 9.03 -9.38 11.59
N THR A 29 9.40 -9.99 12.71
CA THR A 29 10.46 -11.02 12.74
C THR A 29 10.10 -12.21 11.85
N TRP A 30 8.84 -12.65 11.89
CA TRP A 30 8.36 -13.72 11.02
C TRP A 30 8.24 -13.30 9.56
N LEU A 31 7.89 -12.04 9.26
CA LEU A 31 7.91 -11.53 7.89
C LEU A 31 9.33 -11.52 7.31
N MET A 32 10.34 -11.12 8.09
CA MET A 32 11.75 -11.23 7.68
C MET A 32 12.15 -12.68 7.41
N LYS A 33 11.68 -13.62 8.24
CA LYS A 33 11.92 -15.06 8.02
C LYS A 33 11.22 -15.56 6.75
N PHE A 34 10.00 -15.09 6.49
CA PHE A 34 9.28 -15.33 5.24
C PHE A 34 10.12 -14.88 4.04
N ASP A 35 10.60 -13.64 4.03
CA ASP A 35 11.39 -13.10 2.91
C ASP A 35 12.64 -13.95 2.64
N GLN A 36 13.35 -14.37 3.68
CA GLN A 36 14.52 -15.25 3.57
C GLN A 36 14.19 -16.59 2.90
N LEU A 37 13.09 -17.23 3.32
CA LEU A 37 12.68 -18.54 2.80
C LEU A 37 12.16 -18.41 1.37
N ASN A 38 11.32 -17.40 1.13
CA ASN A 38 10.64 -17.19 -0.13
C ASN A 38 11.57 -16.72 -1.25
N HIS A 39 12.69 -16.06 -0.90
CA HIS A 39 13.73 -15.74 -1.88
C HIS A 39 14.26 -17.00 -2.59
N ALA A 40 14.40 -18.11 -1.85
CA ALA A 40 14.87 -19.38 -2.39
C ALA A 40 13.73 -20.19 -3.03
N SER A 41 12.60 -20.33 -2.35
CA SER A 41 11.52 -21.22 -2.79
C SER A 41 10.58 -20.61 -3.84
N ARG A 42 10.38 -19.28 -3.79
CA ARG A 42 9.44 -18.52 -4.63
C ARG A 42 8.01 -19.07 -4.61
N GLU A 43 7.63 -19.69 -3.49
CA GLU A 43 6.33 -20.34 -3.31
C GLU A 43 5.17 -19.33 -3.23
N VAL A 44 5.43 -18.13 -2.71
CA VAL A 44 4.41 -17.10 -2.47
C VAL A 44 4.79 -15.82 -3.22
N PRO A 45 3.88 -15.20 -3.98
CA PRO A 45 4.12 -13.87 -4.54
C PRO A 45 4.36 -12.84 -3.43
N CYS A 46 5.51 -12.15 -3.45
CA CYS A 46 5.90 -11.23 -2.38
C CYS A 46 4.88 -10.09 -2.18
N ALA A 47 4.33 -9.54 -3.27
CA ALA A 47 3.35 -8.47 -3.17
C ALA A 47 2.06 -8.92 -2.47
N SER A 48 1.56 -10.13 -2.78
CA SER A 48 0.41 -10.72 -2.08
C SER A 48 0.72 -10.94 -0.58
N ALA A 49 1.92 -11.40 -0.24
CA ALA A 49 2.32 -11.56 1.15
C ALA A 49 2.32 -10.23 1.93
N TYR A 50 2.84 -9.15 1.32
CA TYR A 50 2.88 -7.83 1.93
C TYR A 50 1.47 -7.23 2.07
N VAL A 51 0.58 -7.42 1.08
CA VAL A 51 -0.84 -7.03 1.19
C VAL A 51 -1.53 -7.76 2.35
N ASN A 52 -1.27 -9.06 2.51
CA ASN A 52 -1.83 -9.83 3.63
C ASN A 52 -1.32 -9.32 4.98
N PHE A 53 -0.03 -8.99 5.07
CA PHE A 53 0.56 -8.45 6.28
C PHE A 53 0.05 -7.04 6.62
N ILE A 54 -0.11 -6.17 5.61
CA ILE A 54 -0.73 -4.84 5.76
C ILE A 54 -2.17 -4.97 6.26
N SER A 55 -2.94 -5.90 5.67
CA SER A 55 -4.31 -6.16 6.09
C SER A 55 -4.37 -6.60 7.56
N ALA A 56 -3.48 -7.49 7.99
CA ALA A 56 -3.41 -7.93 9.38
C ALA A 56 -3.06 -6.78 10.35
N LEU A 57 -2.09 -5.93 10.00
CA LEU A 57 -1.74 -4.73 10.77
C LEU A 57 -2.91 -3.75 10.86
N ALA A 58 -3.58 -3.48 9.73
CA ALA A 58 -4.72 -2.58 9.67
C ALA A 58 -5.89 -3.09 10.54
N GLN A 59 -6.23 -4.38 10.42
CA GLN A 59 -7.30 -5.00 11.21
C GLN A 59 -6.99 -5.01 12.72
N ALA A 60 -5.72 -5.15 13.10
CA ALA A 60 -5.27 -5.07 14.48
C ALA A 60 -5.17 -3.61 15.00
N GLY A 61 -5.51 -2.60 14.20
CA GLY A 61 -5.46 -1.19 14.60
C GLY A 61 -4.06 -0.57 14.55
N HIS A 62 -3.09 -1.24 13.93
CA HIS A 62 -1.70 -0.79 13.82
C HIS A 62 -1.44 -0.03 12.51
N ALA A 63 -2.29 0.95 12.17
CA ALA A 63 -2.23 1.68 10.90
C ALA A 63 -0.84 2.28 10.62
N ARG A 64 -0.19 2.90 11.61
CA ARG A 64 1.14 3.51 11.44
C ARG A 64 2.23 2.48 11.08
N GLU A 65 2.08 1.25 11.55
CA GLU A 65 3.03 0.18 11.26
C GLU A 65 2.90 -0.33 9.81
N THR A 66 1.81 0.01 9.11
CA THR A 66 1.62 -0.34 7.69
C THR A 66 2.51 0.48 6.74
N LEU A 67 2.94 1.68 7.16
CA LEU A 67 3.58 2.66 6.28
C LEU A 67 4.81 2.13 5.52
N PRO A 68 5.76 1.40 6.14
CA PRO A 68 6.91 0.87 5.42
C PRO A 68 6.52 -0.12 4.32
N TYR A 69 5.48 -0.91 4.55
CA TYR A 69 5.00 -1.94 3.62
C TYR A 69 4.19 -1.33 2.48
N LEU A 70 3.39 -0.29 2.76
CA LEU A 70 2.74 0.52 1.74
C LEU A 70 3.77 1.26 0.86
N ALA A 71 4.84 1.79 1.47
CA ALA A 71 5.94 2.41 0.72
C ALA A 71 6.68 1.40 -0.16
N TRP A 72 6.86 0.16 0.31
CA TRP A 72 7.42 -0.91 -0.52
C TRP A 72 6.52 -1.24 -1.71
N LEU A 73 5.20 -1.36 -1.52
CA LEU A 73 4.25 -1.58 -2.62
C LEU A 73 4.21 -0.40 -3.59
N ARG A 74 4.32 0.85 -3.11
CA ARG A 74 4.47 2.04 -3.97
C ARG A 74 5.64 1.87 -4.92
N GLU A 75 6.78 1.54 -4.33
CA GLU A 75 8.04 1.48 -5.03
C GLU A 75 8.05 0.32 -6.04
N LEU A 76 7.38 -0.78 -5.71
CA LEU A 76 7.16 -1.87 -6.66
C LEU A 76 6.42 -1.39 -7.92
N HIS A 77 5.35 -0.61 -7.79
CA HIS A 77 4.64 -0.06 -8.96
C HIS A 77 5.54 0.89 -9.77
N ARG A 78 6.27 1.78 -9.10
CA ARG A 78 7.23 2.69 -9.76
C ARG A 78 8.31 1.95 -10.53
N GLN A 79 8.85 0.88 -9.97
CA GLN A 79 9.91 0.09 -10.61
C GLN A 79 9.40 -0.72 -11.80
N LEU A 80 8.14 -1.14 -11.78
CA LEU A 80 7.51 -1.84 -12.89
C LEU A 80 7.23 -0.93 -14.09
N LYS A 81 6.98 0.37 -13.84
CA LYS A 81 6.71 1.40 -14.86
C LYS A 81 5.52 1.14 -15.78
N ILE A 82 4.75 0.08 -15.51
CA ILE A 82 3.60 -0.35 -16.30
C ILE A 82 2.50 -0.67 -15.30
N THR A 83 1.39 0.06 -15.35
CA THR A 83 0.24 -0.11 -14.45
C THR A 83 -0.93 -0.84 -15.09
N ASP A 84 -0.74 -1.42 -16.28
CA ASP A 84 -1.73 -2.26 -16.95
C ASP A 84 -2.16 -3.47 -16.08
N ASP A 85 -3.48 -3.67 -15.92
CA ASP A 85 -4.04 -4.70 -15.05
C ASP A 85 -3.58 -6.11 -15.42
N MET A 86 -3.51 -6.43 -16.72
CA MET A 86 -3.08 -7.77 -17.17
C MET A 86 -1.61 -8.01 -16.81
N PHE A 87 -0.76 -7.00 -17.04
CA PHE A 87 0.66 -7.04 -16.69
C PHE A 87 0.88 -7.20 -15.17
N LEU A 88 0.12 -6.48 -14.35
CA LEU A 88 0.19 -6.56 -12.89
C LEU A 88 -0.30 -7.91 -12.38
N HIS A 89 -1.42 -8.42 -12.92
CA HIS A 89 -1.97 -9.73 -12.60
C HIS A 89 -0.93 -10.84 -12.81
N GLN A 90 -0.28 -10.86 -13.97
CA GLN A 90 0.73 -11.87 -14.32
C GLN A 90 1.96 -11.85 -13.37
N ARG A 91 2.24 -10.71 -12.73
CA ARG A 91 3.32 -10.56 -11.74
C ARG A 91 2.87 -10.78 -10.30
N GLY A 92 1.59 -11.07 -10.07
CA GLY A 92 1.03 -11.20 -8.74
C GLY A 92 1.08 -9.88 -7.94
N VAL A 93 1.04 -8.74 -8.63
CA VAL A 93 1.03 -7.40 -8.03
C VAL A 93 -0.41 -6.90 -8.01
N PRO A 94 -0.87 -6.25 -6.92
CA PRO A 94 -2.20 -5.64 -6.89
C PRO A 94 -2.42 -4.69 -8.06
N PHE A 95 -3.64 -4.58 -8.54
CA PHE A 95 -3.99 -3.54 -9.52
C PHE A 95 -3.75 -2.17 -8.92
N PHE A 96 -3.36 -1.23 -9.79
CA PHE A 96 -2.91 0.07 -9.32
C PHE A 96 -4.04 0.86 -8.63
N HIS A 97 -5.25 0.84 -9.20
CA HIS A 97 -6.43 1.44 -8.58
C HIS A 97 -6.78 0.81 -7.22
N VAL A 98 -6.69 -0.52 -7.11
CA VAL A 98 -6.92 -1.24 -5.86
C VAL A 98 -5.90 -0.85 -4.81
N PHE A 99 -4.64 -0.61 -5.21
CA PHE A 99 -3.60 -0.12 -4.32
C PHE A 99 -3.90 1.29 -3.82
N LEU A 100 -4.28 2.22 -4.70
CA LEU A 100 -4.66 3.59 -4.31
C LEU A 100 -5.85 3.59 -3.35
N GLU A 101 -6.91 2.85 -3.69
CA GLU A 101 -8.13 2.75 -2.89
C GLU A 101 -7.87 2.21 -1.48
N ASN A 102 -7.13 1.10 -1.36
CA ASN A 102 -6.89 0.46 -0.07
C ASN A 102 -5.81 1.15 0.77
N SER A 103 -4.84 1.79 0.13
CA SER A 103 -3.78 2.52 0.86
C SER A 103 -4.28 3.84 1.43
N TRP A 104 -5.20 4.52 0.73
CA TRP A 104 -5.70 5.84 1.11
C TRP A 104 -6.19 5.94 2.58
N PRO A 105 -7.14 5.12 3.06
CA PRO A 105 -7.64 5.23 4.44
C PRO A 105 -6.56 4.96 5.49
N LEU A 106 -5.53 4.17 5.18
CA LEU A 106 -4.41 3.89 6.08
C LEU A 106 -3.43 5.06 6.13
N LEU A 107 -3.09 5.62 4.97
CA LEU A 107 -2.24 6.80 4.86
C LEU A 107 -2.90 8.00 5.54
N ARG A 108 -4.20 8.21 5.34
CA ARG A 108 -5.00 9.28 5.96
C ARG A 108 -5.03 9.26 7.47
N GLN A 109 -4.94 8.10 8.09
CA GLN A 109 -4.84 7.97 9.56
C GLN A 109 -3.48 8.41 10.10
N CYS A 110 -2.45 8.46 9.24
CA CYS A 110 -1.07 8.65 9.66
C CYS A 110 -0.43 9.95 9.14
N LEU A 111 -0.96 10.52 8.06
CA LEU A 111 -0.37 11.61 7.30
C LEU A 111 -1.36 12.77 7.16
N ASP A 112 -0.83 13.99 7.15
CA ASP A 112 -1.60 15.19 6.79
C ASP A 112 -1.77 15.33 5.26
N ASP A 113 -2.58 16.29 4.82
CA ASP A 113 -2.90 16.50 3.40
C ASP A 113 -1.65 16.80 2.55
N LYS A 114 -0.67 17.53 3.10
CA LYS A 114 0.56 17.83 2.39
C LYS A 114 1.41 16.58 2.24
N GLN A 115 1.56 15.80 3.31
CA GLN A 115 2.29 14.54 3.29
C GLN A 115 1.64 13.51 2.36
N LEU A 116 0.31 13.49 2.28
CA LEU A 116 -0.43 12.66 1.33
C LEU A 116 -0.12 13.07 -0.11
N LEU A 117 -0.14 14.37 -0.40
CA LEU A 117 0.21 14.89 -1.71
C LEU A 117 1.65 14.50 -2.08
N ASP A 118 2.63 14.82 -1.23
CA ASP A 118 4.05 14.51 -1.43
C ASP A 118 4.27 13.00 -1.63
N TRP A 119 3.54 12.17 -0.88
CA TRP A 119 3.62 10.71 -1.00
C TRP A 119 3.23 10.27 -2.41
N HIS A 120 2.10 10.74 -2.94
CA HIS A 120 1.53 10.28 -4.21
C HIS A 120 2.24 10.91 -5.41
N GLU A 121 2.61 12.19 -5.32
CA GLU A 121 3.36 12.88 -6.36
C GLU A 121 4.71 12.23 -6.62
N ALA A 122 5.34 11.64 -5.60
CA ALA A 122 6.59 10.90 -5.77
C ALA A 122 6.47 9.77 -6.81
N MET A 123 5.28 9.19 -7.04
CA MET A 123 5.07 8.14 -8.03
C MET A 123 5.14 8.64 -9.47
N LEU A 124 4.74 9.89 -9.72
CA LEU A 124 4.53 10.43 -11.06
C LEU A 124 5.81 10.46 -11.92
N ALA A 125 6.99 10.41 -11.31
CA ALA A 125 8.26 10.42 -12.02
C ALA A 125 8.53 9.12 -12.80
N ASP A 126 7.98 7.98 -12.35
CA ASP A 126 8.36 6.66 -12.87
C ASP A 126 7.19 5.83 -13.41
N LEU A 127 5.94 6.23 -13.16
CA LEU A 127 4.78 5.55 -13.71
C LEU A 127 4.64 5.80 -15.23
N ASP A 128 3.93 4.90 -15.90
CA ASP A 128 3.43 5.15 -17.26
C ASP A 128 2.38 6.27 -17.27
N GLU A 129 1.97 6.67 -18.48
CA GLU A 129 1.00 7.74 -18.68
C GLU A 129 -0.36 7.41 -18.02
N GLY A 130 -0.78 6.15 -18.09
CA GLY A 130 -2.00 5.64 -17.45
C GLY A 130 -1.95 5.80 -15.93
N GLY A 131 -0.91 5.26 -15.28
CA GLY A 131 -0.74 5.40 -13.83
C GLY A 131 -0.60 6.86 -13.39
N CYS A 132 0.09 7.70 -14.16
CA CYS A 132 0.18 9.13 -13.88
C CYS A 132 -1.19 9.83 -13.92
N ALA A 133 -2.02 9.52 -14.94
CA ALA A 133 -3.36 10.06 -15.05
C ALA A 133 -4.25 9.61 -13.88
N GLU A 134 -4.13 8.35 -13.48
CA GLU A 134 -4.89 7.77 -12.37
C GLU A 134 -4.53 8.41 -11.02
N VAL A 135 -3.24 8.60 -10.70
CA VAL A 135 -2.81 9.30 -9.48
C VAL A 135 -3.37 10.72 -9.43
N ARG A 136 -3.28 11.46 -10.55
CA ARG A 136 -3.78 12.85 -10.61
C ARG A 136 -5.29 12.89 -10.42
N ALA A 137 -6.03 11.99 -11.07
CA ALA A 137 -7.48 11.89 -10.91
C ALA A 137 -7.86 11.53 -9.47
N TRP A 138 -7.14 10.58 -8.86
CA TRP A 138 -7.34 10.18 -7.47
C TRP A 138 -7.13 11.35 -6.51
N LEU A 139 -6.00 12.07 -6.62
CA LEU A 139 -5.71 13.22 -5.77
C LEU A 139 -6.74 14.34 -5.94
N ALA A 140 -7.18 14.62 -7.16
CA ALA A 140 -8.22 15.63 -7.43
C ALA A 140 -9.57 15.26 -6.77
N GLN A 141 -9.89 13.97 -6.67
CA GLN A 141 -11.11 13.49 -5.99
C GLN A 141 -10.99 13.54 -4.46
N GLN A 142 -9.83 13.18 -3.91
CA GLN A 142 -9.66 13.00 -2.47
C GLN A 142 -9.23 14.26 -1.71
N LEU A 143 -8.57 15.19 -2.41
CA LEU A 143 -8.12 16.49 -1.89
C LEU A 143 -8.65 17.59 -2.83
N PRO A 144 -9.97 17.81 -2.89
CA PRO A 144 -10.51 18.87 -3.72
C PRO A 144 -9.92 20.21 -3.26
N ALA A 145 -9.50 21.04 -4.21
CA ALA A 145 -9.10 22.41 -3.89
C ALA A 145 -10.24 23.08 -3.10
N PRO A 146 -9.92 23.91 -2.08
CA PRO A 146 -10.95 24.64 -1.38
C PRO A 146 -11.77 25.40 -2.42
N ALA A 147 -13.09 25.17 -2.42
CA ALA A 147 -13.99 25.88 -3.31
C ALA A 147 -13.69 27.37 -3.17
N ALA A 148 -13.30 28.03 -4.26
CA ALA A 148 -13.22 29.47 -4.27
C ALA A 148 -14.63 29.94 -3.90
N ASN A 149 -14.79 30.48 -2.69
CA ASN A 149 -16.05 31.06 -2.27
C ASN A 149 -16.39 32.14 -3.30
N ASP A 150 -17.43 31.86 -4.11
CA ASP A 150 -18.21 32.85 -4.85
C ASP A 150 -18.88 33.78 -3.82
N GLU A 151 -18.11 34.64 -3.16
CA GLU A 151 -18.64 35.88 -2.60
C GLU A 151 -18.74 36.92 -3.72
N ALA A 152 -19.51 36.58 -4.75
CA ALA A 152 -20.22 37.56 -5.55
C ALA A 152 -21.49 37.96 -4.78
N PHE A 153 -21.32 38.56 -3.60
CA PHE A 153 -22.41 39.31 -2.99
C PHE A 153 -22.58 40.59 -3.81
N LYS A 154 -23.47 40.48 -4.80
CA LYS A 154 -24.13 41.60 -5.46
C LYS A 154 -24.63 42.57 -4.39
N GLU A 155 -24.06 43.76 -4.33
CA GLU A 155 -24.86 44.98 -4.20
C GLU A 155 -24.30 46.02 -5.16
N SER A 156 -25.14 46.38 -6.13
CA SER A 156 -24.99 47.53 -7.04
C SER A 156 -26.06 48.55 -6.64
N PRO A 157 -25.98 49.76 -7.22
CA PRO A 157 -25.23 50.94 -6.79
C PRO A 157 -25.93 51.78 -5.70
#